data_AF-A0A183E3A0-F1
#
_entry.id   AF-A0A183E3A0-F1
#
_cell.length_a   1.000
_cell.length_b   1.000
_cell.length_c   1.000
_cell.angle_alpha   90.00
_cell.angle_beta   90.00
_cell.angle_gamma   90.00
#
_symmetry.space_group_name_H-M   'P 1'
#
loop_
_entity.id
_entity.type
_entity.pdbx_description
1 polymer ?
#
loop_
_entity_poly.entity_id
_entity_poly.type
_entity_poly.pdbx_seq_one_letter_code
_entity_poly.pdbx_strand_id
1 'polypeptide(L)'
;MFLETFRLPGEAAEISMVMQHFADHWYRTNGEPFNHVDAAFTLAYAVIMLNTDQHNPQVLLRRGETSEGEFIHAPAGWNDHDLFGIIWGPASAALSFVFDKSGREIILQRALNGYRKCASIAAHYGMSDVFDNLVIHLCKFSTLMSTTEGNTGQNLEMQRGGVVQEDFCQTAEQIAIAFGENTKAQMAAKAMFQLGWKNVLDCIVRLFFARLLPGAITEVEDFVDPKGWVSIQRLRPPKLSTSRNDSGLLSWLGLSSSSDNRETGPTADQQQLIKARFSFLNKVAQTVIAECHTEQLIIDGKYLTSSALSELISAIIQASTNFAHVENERTVAAPGRLKDQEEDALVLYLEMMVSIALENKDRLALIWPPIKQHLQWLMSSFGRNPLIVERAVVGLLRIANRNLFRLKDDVADEVLHSLGMLLVPV
;
A
#
# COMPACT_ATOMS: atom_id res chain seq x y z
N MET A 1 23.97 28.25 9.10
CA MET A 1 25.23 28.80 8.54
C MET A 1 25.08 29.95 7.55
N PHE A 2 24.14 29.99 6.57
CA PHE A 2 24.04 31.15 5.64
C PHE A 2 23.53 32.44 6.30
N LEU A 3 22.45 32.39 7.08
CA LEU A 3 21.91 33.58 7.79
C LEU A 3 22.67 33.94 9.07
N GLU A 4 23.69 33.17 9.43
CA GLU A 4 24.56 33.42 10.60
C GLU A 4 25.73 34.34 10.24
N THR A 5 26.01 34.57 8.94
CA THR A 5 27.18 35.34 8.49
C THR A 5 26.92 36.85 8.40
N PHE A 6 25.66 37.28 8.44
CA PHE A 6 25.29 38.69 8.39
C PHE A 6 23.96 38.92 9.11
N ARG A 7 23.73 40.15 9.58
CA ARG A 7 22.41 40.56 10.08
C ARG A 7 21.50 40.86 8.89
N LEU A 8 20.33 40.24 8.87
CA LEU A 8 19.32 40.54 7.86
C LEU A 8 18.91 42.01 7.94
N PRO A 9 18.71 42.69 6.81
CA PRO A 9 18.19 44.06 6.78
C PRO A 9 16.76 44.13 7.32
N GLY A 10 16.33 45.31 7.75
CA GLY A 10 14.99 45.51 8.32
C GLY A 10 13.87 45.71 7.28
N GLU A 11 14.22 45.98 6.02
CA GLU A 11 13.26 46.25 4.96
C GLU A 11 12.89 44.98 4.18
N ALA A 12 11.59 44.79 3.94
CA ALA A 12 11.07 43.59 3.27
C ALA A 12 11.65 43.38 1.86
N ALA A 13 11.88 44.47 1.13
CA ALA A 13 12.47 44.42 -0.22
C ALA A 13 13.92 43.91 -0.18
N GLU A 14 14.69 44.31 0.83
CA GLU A 14 16.09 43.91 0.99
C GLU A 14 16.21 42.45 1.47
N ILE A 15 15.36 42.03 2.42
CA ILE A 15 15.26 40.62 2.84
C ILE A 15 14.90 39.74 1.65
N SER A 16 13.91 40.15 0.84
CA SER A 16 13.50 39.43 -0.36
C SER A 16 14.68 39.24 -1.33
N MET A 17 15.45 40.29 -1.58
CA MET A 17 16.60 40.24 -2.49
C MET A 17 17.70 39.28 -1.99
N VAL A 18 18.03 39.33 -0.69
CA VAL A 18 18.99 38.41 -0.06
C VAL A 18 18.51 36.96 -0.16
N MET A 19 17.21 36.73 0.10
CA MET A 19 16.61 35.41 0.04
C MET A 19 16.51 34.87 -1.38
N GLN A 20 16.35 35.73 -2.37
CA GLN A 20 16.35 35.35 -3.78
C GLN A 20 17.74 34.90 -4.24
N HIS A 21 18.79 35.61 -3.83
CA HIS A 21 20.18 35.19 -4.08
C HIS A 21 20.55 33.90 -3.32
N PHE A 22 20.11 33.76 -2.08
CA PHE A 22 20.26 32.52 -1.33
C PHE A 22 19.57 31.36 -2.02
N ALA A 23 18.31 31.55 -2.42
CA ALA A 23 17.52 30.51 -3.06
C ALA A 23 18.12 30.10 -4.40
N ASP A 24 18.55 31.05 -5.24
CA ASP A 24 19.22 30.77 -6.52
C ASP A 24 20.56 30.07 -6.33
N HIS A 25 21.39 30.55 -5.39
CA HIS A 25 22.68 29.93 -5.11
C HIS A 25 22.53 28.54 -4.50
N TRP A 26 21.63 28.37 -3.53
CA TRP A 26 21.33 27.08 -2.93
C TRP A 26 20.74 26.13 -3.98
N TYR A 27 19.84 26.61 -4.83
CA TYR A 27 19.24 25.84 -5.91
C TYR A 27 20.31 25.31 -6.87
N ARG A 28 21.18 26.16 -7.40
CA ARG A 28 22.24 25.77 -8.33
C ARG A 28 23.31 24.88 -7.69
N THR A 29 23.76 25.24 -6.50
CA THR A 29 24.83 24.49 -5.79
C THR A 29 24.37 23.11 -5.34
N ASN A 30 23.07 22.95 -5.10
CA ASN A 30 22.46 21.65 -4.84
C ASN A 30 21.97 20.96 -6.12
N GLY A 31 22.41 21.38 -7.31
CA GLY A 31 22.11 20.71 -8.58
C GLY A 31 20.64 20.82 -9.00
N GLU A 32 20.01 21.96 -8.76
CA GLU A 32 18.65 22.30 -9.19
C GLU A 32 17.59 21.32 -8.65
N PRO A 33 17.35 21.28 -7.32
CA PRO A 33 16.52 20.26 -6.65
C PRO A 33 15.01 20.40 -6.81
N PHE A 34 14.56 21.54 -7.31
CA PHE A 34 13.15 21.82 -7.58
C PHE A 34 12.96 22.09 -9.07
N ASN A 35 11.72 22.11 -9.55
CA ASN A 35 11.44 22.47 -10.95
C ASN A 35 11.68 23.97 -11.24
N HIS A 36 11.68 24.80 -10.20
CA HIS A 36 11.90 26.23 -10.31
C HIS A 36 12.53 26.78 -9.03
N VAL A 37 13.36 27.82 -9.16
CA VAL A 37 14.03 28.49 -8.02
C VAL A 37 13.04 29.10 -7.03
N ASP A 38 11.84 29.48 -7.49
CA ASP A 38 10.80 30.07 -6.64
C ASP A 38 10.32 29.12 -5.53
N ALA A 39 10.43 27.81 -5.73
CA ALA A 39 10.11 26.83 -4.68
C ALA A 39 11.14 26.88 -3.54
N ALA A 40 12.43 27.03 -3.86
CA ALA A 40 13.48 27.23 -2.85
C ALA A 40 13.29 28.57 -2.14
N PHE A 41 12.92 29.62 -2.87
CA PHE A 41 12.66 30.95 -2.32
C PHE A 41 11.49 30.92 -1.33
N THR A 42 10.35 30.36 -1.73
CA THR A 42 9.13 30.27 -0.91
C THR A 42 9.39 29.50 0.38
N LEU A 43 10.06 28.35 0.29
CA LEU A 43 10.39 27.53 1.44
C LEU A 43 11.33 28.27 2.41
N ALA A 44 12.38 28.90 1.88
CA ALA A 44 13.34 29.62 2.70
C ALA A 44 12.70 30.84 3.39
N TYR A 45 11.80 31.55 2.70
CA TYR A 45 11.06 32.67 3.25
C TYR A 45 10.07 32.22 4.34
N ALA A 46 9.36 31.09 4.14
CA ALA A 46 8.46 30.50 5.12
C ALA A 46 9.19 30.11 6.42
N VAL A 47 10.39 29.52 6.31
CA VAL A 47 11.23 29.17 7.47
C VAL A 47 11.65 30.40 8.26
N ILE A 48 12.01 31.51 7.60
CA ILE A 48 12.37 32.76 8.29
C ILE A 48 11.17 33.38 8.99
N MET A 49 10.01 33.43 8.34
CA MET A 49 8.78 33.93 8.96
C MET A 49 8.40 33.09 10.19
N LEU A 50 8.49 31.77 10.08
CA LEU A 50 8.23 30.86 11.19
C LEU A 50 9.22 31.09 12.35
N ASN A 51 10.52 31.22 12.04
CA ASN A 51 11.55 31.49 13.05
C ASN A 51 11.32 32.84 13.75
N THR A 52 10.88 33.85 13.01
CA THR A 52 10.56 35.17 13.56
C THR A 52 9.32 35.13 14.44
N ASP A 53 8.26 34.41 14.02
CA ASP A 53 7.04 34.24 14.82
C ASP A 53 7.31 33.50 16.14
N GLN A 54 8.17 32.48 16.11
CA GLN A 54 8.47 31.63 17.25
C GLN A 54 9.46 32.24 18.25
N HIS A 55 10.38 33.09 17.79
CA HIS A 55 11.52 33.54 18.62
C HIS A 55 11.63 35.05 18.80
N ASN A 56 10.78 35.86 18.16
CA ASN A 56 10.80 37.31 18.38
C ASN A 56 10.09 37.66 19.70
N PRO A 57 10.82 38.13 20.73
CA PRO A 57 10.22 38.44 22.03
C PRO A 57 9.16 39.55 21.93
N GLN A 58 9.24 40.46 20.95
CA GLN A 58 8.22 41.50 20.78
C GLN A 58 6.91 40.97 20.18
N VAL A 59 6.97 39.94 19.33
CA VAL A 59 5.75 39.29 18.81
C VAL A 59 5.08 38.50 19.92
N LEU A 60 5.89 37.83 20.75
CA LEU A 60 5.43 37.12 21.94
C LEU A 60 4.87 38.09 23.00
N LEU A 61 5.56 39.20 23.29
CA LEU A 61 5.10 40.25 24.21
C LEU A 61 3.80 40.91 23.74
N ARG A 62 3.68 41.27 22.46
CA ARG A 62 2.43 41.83 21.90
C ARG A 62 1.25 40.86 21.97
N ARG A 63 1.50 39.55 21.83
CA ARG A 63 0.48 38.51 22.05
C ARG A 63 0.11 38.37 23.52
N GLY A 64 1.04 38.66 24.45
CA GLY A 64 0.80 38.68 25.90
C GLY A 64 0.18 39.95 26.46
N GLU A 65 0.16 41.03 25.69
CA GLU A 65 -0.46 42.32 26.07
C GLU A 65 -2.00 42.30 25.93
N THR A 66 -2.57 41.31 25.27
CA THR A 66 -4.03 41.10 25.21
C THR A 66 -4.48 40.23 26.38
N SER A 67 -5.74 40.38 26.82
CA SER A 67 -6.33 39.53 27.87
C SER A 67 -6.46 38.05 27.49
N GLU A 68 -6.09 37.67 26.27
CA GLU A 68 -6.07 36.30 25.75
C GLU A 68 -4.67 35.65 25.79
N GLY A 69 -3.64 36.37 26.24
CA GLY A 69 -2.23 36.01 26.11
C GLY A 69 -1.52 35.59 27.40
N GLU A 70 -2.14 34.76 28.23
CA GLU A 70 -1.47 34.24 29.43
C GLU A 70 -0.41 33.19 29.05
N PHE A 71 0.87 33.50 29.29
CA PHE A 71 1.97 32.57 29.04
C PHE A 71 2.18 31.64 30.22
N ILE A 72 1.92 30.35 30.02
CA ILE A 72 2.12 29.31 31.03
C ILE A 72 3.33 28.46 30.64
N HIS A 73 4.26 28.27 31.56
CA HIS A 73 5.38 27.36 31.35
C HIS A 73 4.87 25.91 31.37
N ALA A 74 4.76 25.29 30.20
CA ALA A 74 4.37 23.90 30.07
C ALA A 74 5.59 22.96 30.25
N PRO A 75 5.54 21.96 31.15
CA PRO A 75 6.45 20.82 31.14
C PRO A 75 6.62 20.17 29.75
N ALA A 76 7.82 19.65 29.48
CA ALA A 76 8.12 18.92 28.24
C ALA A 76 7.18 17.72 28.08
N GLY A 77 6.65 17.50 26.88
CA GLY A 77 5.71 16.41 26.60
C GLY A 77 4.24 16.74 26.85
N TRP A 78 3.92 17.85 27.54
CA TRP A 78 2.56 18.09 28.01
C TRP A 78 1.56 18.36 26.87
N ASN A 79 2.02 19.06 25.82
CA ASN A 79 1.19 19.41 24.68
C ASN A 79 1.64 18.70 23.38
N ASP A 80 2.54 17.72 23.46
CA ASP A 80 3.15 17.11 22.28
C ASP A 80 2.11 16.41 21.37
N HIS A 81 1.10 15.77 21.97
CA HIS A 81 -0.03 15.18 21.24
C HIS A 81 -0.79 16.24 20.44
N ASP A 82 -1.22 17.32 21.11
CA ASP A 82 -2.04 18.36 20.49
C ASP A 82 -1.24 19.17 19.46
N LEU A 83 0.03 19.44 19.77
CA LEU A 83 0.96 20.08 18.85
C LEU A 83 1.16 19.23 17.60
N PHE A 84 1.37 17.92 17.78
CA PHE A 84 1.48 17.01 16.65
C PHE A 84 0.16 16.94 15.85
N GLY A 85 -0.98 16.91 16.55
CA GLY A 85 -2.35 17.02 16.01
C GLY A 85 -2.54 18.18 15.03
N ILE A 86 -1.90 19.32 15.30
CA ILE A 86 -1.98 20.53 14.45
C ILE A 86 -1.02 20.44 13.25
N ILE A 87 0.19 19.89 13.44
CA ILE A 87 1.26 19.97 12.42
C ILE A 87 1.34 18.76 11.49
N TRP A 88 0.80 17.59 11.86
CA TRP A 88 0.98 16.36 11.08
C TRP A 88 0.39 16.48 9.67
N GLY A 89 -0.74 17.18 9.52
CA GLY A 89 -1.40 17.40 8.23
C GLY A 89 -0.50 18.18 7.27
N PRO A 90 -0.10 19.42 7.58
CA PRO A 90 0.86 20.19 6.79
C PRO A 90 2.20 19.49 6.57
N ALA A 91 2.74 18.80 7.59
CA ALA A 91 3.98 18.05 7.48
C ALA A 91 3.85 16.91 6.47
N SER A 92 2.77 16.12 6.53
CA SER A 92 2.51 15.03 5.60
C SER A 92 2.30 15.53 4.17
N ALA A 93 1.63 16.68 3.98
CA ALA A 93 1.44 17.32 2.68
C ALA A 93 2.78 17.78 2.08
N ALA A 94 3.66 18.37 2.88
CA ALA A 94 5.00 18.76 2.44
C ALA A 94 5.85 17.54 2.07
N LEU A 95 5.81 16.47 2.88
CA LEU A 95 6.51 15.22 2.57
C LEU A 95 5.98 14.58 1.28
N SER A 96 4.66 14.58 1.09
CA SER A 96 3.99 14.11 -0.13
C SER A 96 4.43 14.92 -1.36
N PHE A 97 4.43 16.24 -1.27
CA PHE A 97 4.87 17.11 -2.36
C PHE A 97 6.36 16.89 -2.72
N VAL A 98 7.23 16.81 -1.71
CA VAL A 98 8.67 16.53 -1.93
C VAL A 98 8.87 15.15 -2.55
N PHE A 99 8.11 14.15 -2.12
CA PHE A 99 8.17 12.80 -2.67
C PHE A 99 7.66 12.75 -4.13
N ASP A 100 6.59 13.47 -4.43
CA ASP A 100 6.01 13.57 -5.77
C ASP A 100 6.93 14.30 -6.76
N LYS A 101 7.50 15.45 -6.36
CA LYS A 101 8.25 16.32 -7.28
C LYS A 101 9.73 15.99 -7.41
N SER A 102 10.33 15.29 -6.44
CA SER A 102 11.76 14.95 -6.50
C SER A 102 12.04 13.80 -7.45
N GLY A 103 13.15 13.86 -8.20
CA GLY A 103 13.70 12.72 -8.96
C GLY A 103 14.90 12.05 -8.28
N ARG A 104 15.42 12.62 -7.18
CA ARG A 104 16.67 12.17 -6.56
C ARG A 104 16.42 11.23 -5.39
N GLU A 105 17.04 10.06 -5.45
CA GLU A 105 16.91 9.00 -4.45
C GLU A 105 17.18 9.48 -3.02
N ILE A 106 18.24 10.27 -2.80
CA ILE A 106 18.58 10.80 -1.46
C ILE A 106 17.44 11.66 -0.87
N ILE A 107 16.78 12.46 -1.70
CA ILE A 107 15.66 13.32 -1.26
C ILE A 107 14.42 12.46 -0.98
N LEU A 108 14.18 11.44 -1.82
CA LEU A 108 13.08 10.50 -1.63
C LEU A 108 13.25 9.70 -0.33
N GLN A 109 14.46 9.23 -0.03
CA GLN A 109 14.79 8.55 1.23
C GLN A 109 14.59 9.46 2.44
N ARG A 110 14.95 10.75 2.33
CA ARG A 110 14.69 11.74 3.40
C ARG A 110 13.20 11.99 3.62
N ALA A 111 12.41 12.07 2.54
CA ALA A 111 10.96 12.19 2.63
C ALA A 111 10.34 10.95 3.29
N LEU A 112 10.77 9.74 2.90
CA LEU A 112 10.34 8.49 3.56
C LEU A 112 10.74 8.43 5.04
N ASN A 113 11.92 8.91 5.39
CA ASN A 113 12.33 9.02 6.79
C ASN A 113 11.41 9.99 7.56
N GLY A 114 10.93 11.05 6.92
CA GLY A 114 9.88 11.92 7.45
C GLY A 114 8.58 11.16 7.72
N TYR A 115 8.09 10.37 6.76
CA TYR A 115 6.91 9.52 6.95
C TYR A 115 7.07 8.56 8.13
N ARG A 116 8.22 7.89 8.25
CA ARG A 116 8.51 7.00 9.38
C ARG A 116 8.50 7.71 10.72
N LYS A 117 9.03 8.93 10.80
CA LYS A 117 8.99 9.74 12.02
C LYS A 117 7.57 10.14 12.39
N CYS A 118 6.77 10.60 11.42
CA CYS A 118 5.36 10.91 11.65
C CYS A 118 4.60 9.69 12.16
N ALA A 119 4.84 8.52 11.56
CA ALA A 119 4.24 7.27 11.99
C ALA A 119 4.68 6.87 13.41
N SER A 120 5.97 7.02 13.74
CA SER A 120 6.49 6.71 15.08
C SER A 120 5.86 7.59 16.16
N ILE A 121 5.64 8.87 15.86
CA ILE A 121 4.99 9.81 16.79
C ILE A 121 3.50 9.47 16.92
N ALA A 122 2.81 9.23 15.79
CA ALA A 122 1.42 8.81 15.78
C ALA A 122 1.20 7.51 16.57
N ALA A 123 2.08 6.52 16.40
CA ALA A 123 2.03 5.26 17.15
C ALA A 123 2.27 5.47 18.65
N HIS A 124 3.19 6.35 19.04
CA HIS A 124 3.44 6.67 20.45
C HIS A 124 2.21 7.25 21.15
N TYR A 125 1.46 8.11 20.44
CA TYR A 125 0.25 8.74 20.99
C TYR A 125 -1.07 8.04 20.62
N GLY A 126 -1.03 6.92 19.90
CA GLY A 126 -2.24 6.17 19.51
C GLY A 126 -3.13 6.85 18.46
N MET A 127 -2.55 7.72 17.61
CA MET A 127 -3.28 8.48 16.59
C MET A 127 -3.44 7.65 15.29
N SER A 128 -4.45 6.78 15.26
CA SER A 128 -4.72 5.88 14.12
C SER A 128 -5.08 6.61 12.83
N ASP A 129 -5.76 7.74 12.94
CA ASP A 129 -6.14 8.61 11.81
C ASP A 129 -4.93 9.18 11.08
N VAL A 130 -3.92 9.64 11.81
CA VAL A 130 -2.66 10.13 11.24
C VAL A 130 -1.97 9.00 10.50
N PHE A 131 -1.91 7.83 11.12
CA PHE A 131 -1.29 6.65 10.55
C PHE A 131 -1.96 6.27 9.23
N ASP A 132 -3.29 6.13 9.20
CA ASP A 132 -4.05 5.81 7.99
C ASP A 132 -3.81 6.82 6.85
N ASN A 133 -3.74 8.12 7.16
CA ASN A 133 -3.46 9.16 6.16
C ASN A 133 -2.05 9.06 5.57
N LEU A 134 -1.04 8.75 6.39
CA LEU A 134 0.33 8.50 5.91
C LEU A 134 0.35 7.31 4.94
N VAL A 135 -0.42 6.26 5.24
CA VAL A 135 -0.53 5.10 4.35
C VAL A 135 -1.20 5.49 3.05
N ILE A 136 -2.31 6.22 3.09
CA ILE A 136 -3.03 6.67 1.89
C ILE A 136 -2.08 7.46 0.97
N HIS A 137 -1.24 8.34 1.51
CA HIS A 137 -0.26 9.09 0.72
C HIS A 137 0.77 8.17 0.05
N LEU A 138 1.33 7.21 0.78
CA LEU A 138 2.29 6.27 0.22
C LEU A 138 1.62 5.31 -0.79
N CYS A 139 0.35 4.93 -0.56
CA CYS A 139 -0.46 4.15 -1.49
C CYS A 139 -0.61 4.84 -2.85
N LYS A 140 -0.87 6.15 -2.85
CA LYS A 140 -0.95 6.94 -4.09
C LYS A 140 0.33 6.84 -4.90
N PHE A 141 1.50 6.90 -4.25
CA PHE A 141 2.78 6.83 -4.94
C PHE A 141 3.17 5.42 -5.38
N SER A 142 2.65 4.39 -4.71
CA SER A 142 2.95 2.99 -5.05
C SER A 142 2.49 2.57 -6.43
N THR A 143 1.59 3.32 -7.08
CA THR A 143 0.90 2.98 -8.35
C THR A 143 0.10 1.68 -8.34
N LEU A 144 0.27 0.83 -7.32
CA LEU A 144 -0.49 -0.40 -7.11
C LEU A 144 -1.98 -0.09 -6.92
N MET A 145 -2.33 1.01 -6.25
CA MET A 145 -3.73 1.35 -5.95
C MET A 145 -4.51 2.08 -7.06
N SER A 146 -3.93 2.25 -8.25
CA SER A 146 -4.57 2.98 -9.35
C SER A 146 -5.74 2.20 -9.97
N THR A 147 -6.91 2.29 -9.34
CA THR A 147 -8.20 2.19 -10.03
C THR A 147 -9.13 3.29 -9.50
N THR A 148 -9.56 4.13 -10.44
CA THR A 148 -10.86 4.83 -10.49
C THR A 148 -10.90 6.35 -10.44
N GLU A 149 -9.91 7.10 -9.91
CA GLU A 149 -10.05 8.58 -9.89
C GLU A 149 -8.78 9.35 -10.29
N GLY A 150 -8.86 10.02 -11.45
CA GLY A 150 -8.06 11.22 -11.71
C GLY A 150 -6.88 11.11 -12.66
N ASN A 151 -7.09 10.64 -13.90
CA ASN A 151 -6.24 10.99 -15.04
C ASN A 151 -6.97 11.90 -16.05
N THR A 152 -7.82 12.80 -15.53
CA THR A 152 -8.57 13.81 -16.30
C THR A 152 -7.73 14.98 -16.80
N GLY A 153 -6.40 14.97 -16.61
CA GLY A 153 -5.53 16.10 -16.98
C GLY A 153 -4.72 15.95 -18.26
N GLN A 154 -4.58 14.75 -18.85
CA GLN A 154 -3.65 14.53 -19.97
C GLN A 154 -4.23 13.84 -21.20
N ASN A 155 -5.56 13.60 -21.25
CA ASN A 155 -6.20 12.91 -22.38
C ASN A 155 -7.24 13.76 -23.13
N LEU A 156 -7.14 15.09 -23.08
CA LEU A 156 -8.09 15.99 -23.75
C LEU A 156 -7.81 16.23 -25.25
N GLU A 157 -6.82 15.57 -25.86
CA GLU A 157 -6.54 15.76 -27.31
C GLU A 157 -6.76 14.53 -28.19
N MET A 158 -7.34 13.44 -27.67
CA MET A 158 -7.60 12.23 -28.50
C MET A 158 -9.08 11.79 -28.46
N GLN A 159 -10.03 12.73 -28.45
CA GLN A 159 -11.44 12.43 -28.69
C GLN A 159 -11.92 12.99 -30.03
N ARG A 160 -11.68 12.22 -31.09
CA ARG A 160 -12.55 12.21 -32.26
C ARG A 160 -12.45 10.87 -32.99
N GLY A 161 -13.35 9.95 -32.64
CA GLY A 161 -13.70 8.81 -33.49
C GLY A 161 -13.75 7.46 -32.79
N GLY A 162 -14.97 7.03 -32.42
CA GLY A 162 -15.35 5.61 -32.48
C GLY A 162 -15.21 4.77 -31.22
N VAL A 163 -16.37 4.40 -30.66
CA VAL A 163 -16.66 3.21 -29.84
C VAL A 163 -15.83 3.04 -28.56
N VAL A 164 -16.44 3.45 -27.44
CA VAL A 164 -16.02 3.11 -26.08
C VAL A 164 -16.29 1.62 -25.87
N GLN A 165 -15.23 0.81 -25.86
CA GLN A 165 -15.22 -0.50 -25.22
C GLN A 165 -14.19 -0.43 -24.09
N GLU A 166 -14.71 -0.16 -22.88
CA GLU A 166 -13.95 -0.22 -21.63
C GLU A 166 -13.61 -1.67 -21.30
N ASP A 167 -12.45 -2.15 -21.74
CA ASP A 167 -11.81 -3.36 -21.22
C ASP A 167 -10.31 -3.06 -21.01
N PHE A 168 -9.98 -2.36 -19.93
CA PHE A 168 -8.59 -2.21 -19.46
C PHE A 168 -8.13 -3.49 -18.76
N CYS A 169 -7.89 -4.56 -19.53
CA CYS A 169 -7.24 -5.77 -19.03
C CYS A 169 -5.72 -5.60 -19.14
N GLN A 170 -5.10 -4.88 -18.20
CA GLN A 170 -3.65 -4.95 -18.04
C GLN A 170 -3.28 -6.36 -17.54
N THR A 171 -2.35 -7.04 -18.21
CA THR A 171 -1.90 -8.37 -17.76
C THR A 171 -1.10 -8.25 -16.44
N ALA A 172 -1.06 -9.31 -15.62
CA ALA A 172 -0.31 -9.29 -14.36
C ALA A 172 1.17 -8.92 -14.57
N GLU A 173 1.75 -9.38 -15.69
CA GLU A 173 3.10 -9.06 -16.13
C GLU A 173 3.28 -7.56 -16.36
N GLN A 174 2.32 -6.94 -17.04
CA GLN A 174 2.32 -5.51 -17.35
C GLN A 174 2.29 -4.63 -16.08
N ILE A 175 1.49 -5.00 -15.09
CA ILE A 175 1.45 -4.32 -13.78
C ILE A 175 2.81 -4.46 -13.07
N ALA A 176 3.37 -5.68 -13.06
CA ALA A 176 4.66 -5.96 -12.46
C ALA A 176 5.81 -5.17 -13.12
N ILE A 177 5.78 -5.04 -14.45
CA ILE A 177 6.75 -4.27 -15.23
C ILE A 177 6.62 -2.78 -14.91
N ALA A 178 5.41 -2.23 -14.93
CA ALA A 178 5.16 -0.82 -14.62
C ALA A 178 5.63 -0.44 -13.20
N PHE A 179 5.38 -1.33 -12.23
CA PHE A 179 5.89 -1.18 -10.87
C PHE A 179 7.43 -1.29 -10.80
N GLY A 180 8.01 -2.24 -11.52
CA GLY A 180 9.46 -2.44 -11.61
C GLY A 180 10.24 -1.29 -12.27
N GLU A 181 9.60 -0.50 -13.13
CA GLU A 181 10.22 0.70 -13.72
C GLU A 181 10.12 1.92 -12.80
N ASN A 182 9.14 1.96 -11.89
CA ASN A 182 8.86 3.13 -11.07
C ASN A 182 9.56 3.06 -9.70
N THR A 183 10.72 3.72 -9.59
CA THR A 183 11.51 3.76 -8.36
C THR A 183 10.76 4.40 -7.18
N LYS A 184 9.92 5.41 -7.43
CA LYS A 184 9.06 6.03 -6.39
C LYS A 184 8.01 5.05 -5.89
N ALA A 185 7.40 4.29 -6.80
CA ALA A 185 6.43 3.26 -6.44
C ALA A 185 7.05 2.18 -5.55
N GLN A 186 8.25 1.73 -5.89
CA GLN A 186 9.01 0.74 -5.10
C GLN A 186 9.33 1.27 -3.69
N MET A 187 9.83 2.50 -3.61
CA MET A 187 10.14 3.17 -2.35
C MET A 187 8.90 3.38 -1.48
N ALA A 188 7.78 3.80 -2.08
CA ALA A 188 6.52 3.97 -1.39
C ALA A 188 5.95 2.65 -0.88
N ALA A 189 5.98 1.58 -1.70
CA ALA A 189 5.57 0.24 -1.30
C ALA A 189 6.32 -0.26 -0.07
N LYS A 190 7.64 -0.12 -0.04
CA LYS A 190 8.46 -0.48 1.14
C LYS A 190 8.08 0.27 2.41
N ALA A 191 7.73 1.55 2.29
CA ALA A 191 7.31 2.36 3.45
C ALA A 191 5.88 2.03 3.91
N MET A 192 4.99 1.65 2.99
CA MET A 192 3.60 1.27 3.31
C MET A 192 3.49 0.02 4.16
N PHE A 193 4.30 -1.01 3.90
CA PHE A 193 4.21 -2.27 4.66
C PHE A 193 4.55 -2.11 6.16
N GLN A 194 4.96 -0.91 6.57
CA GLN A 194 5.17 -0.54 7.96
C GLN A 194 3.95 0.14 8.60
N LEU A 195 2.87 0.40 7.84
CA LEU A 195 1.77 1.29 8.21
C LEU A 195 0.37 0.77 7.74
N GLY A 196 -0.56 0.52 8.67
CA GLY A 196 -2.03 0.43 8.55
C GLY A 196 -2.62 -0.85 7.92
N TRP A 197 -3.56 -1.53 8.57
CA TRP A 197 -4.01 -2.87 8.14
C TRP A 197 -4.79 -2.88 6.82
N LYS A 198 -5.81 -2.01 6.65
CA LYS A 198 -6.67 -2.02 5.45
C LYS A 198 -5.86 -1.81 4.17
N ASN A 199 -5.04 -0.77 4.16
CA ASN A 199 -4.22 -0.41 3.01
C ASN A 199 -3.13 -1.45 2.73
N VAL A 200 -2.56 -2.07 3.77
CA VAL A 200 -1.62 -3.19 3.61
C VAL A 200 -2.32 -4.38 2.95
N LEU A 201 -3.52 -4.75 3.38
CA LEU A 201 -4.30 -5.84 2.77
C LEU A 201 -4.66 -5.54 1.31
N ASP A 202 -5.08 -4.31 1.01
CA ASP A 202 -5.33 -3.82 -0.35
C ASP A 202 -4.06 -3.86 -1.23
N CYS A 203 -2.88 -3.67 -0.65
CA CYS A 203 -1.63 -3.82 -1.37
C CYS A 203 -1.28 -5.31 -1.58
N ILE A 204 -1.46 -6.14 -0.56
CA ILE A 204 -1.20 -7.59 -0.61
C ILE A 204 -2.03 -8.23 -1.73
N VAL A 205 -3.33 -7.96 -1.79
CA VAL A 205 -4.19 -8.56 -2.84
C VAL A 205 -3.83 -8.08 -4.24
N ARG A 206 -3.35 -6.84 -4.40
CA ARG A 206 -2.89 -6.35 -5.70
C ARG A 206 -1.54 -6.94 -6.11
N LEU A 207 -0.61 -7.11 -5.17
CA LEU A 207 0.63 -7.85 -5.42
C LEU A 207 0.36 -9.33 -5.73
N PHE A 208 -0.66 -9.90 -5.10
CA PHE A 208 -1.12 -11.24 -5.39
C PHE A 208 -1.63 -11.34 -6.83
N PHE A 209 -2.46 -10.40 -7.29
CA PHE A 209 -2.89 -10.37 -8.69
C PHE A 209 -1.77 -10.05 -9.68
N ALA A 210 -0.78 -9.25 -9.27
CA ALA A 210 0.42 -8.96 -10.07
C ALA A 210 1.44 -10.12 -10.08
N ARG A 211 1.20 -11.21 -9.33
CA ARG A 211 2.12 -12.35 -9.17
C ARG A 211 3.50 -11.95 -8.63
N LEU A 212 3.51 -11.00 -7.71
CA LEU A 212 4.73 -10.48 -7.09
C LEU A 212 4.92 -10.91 -5.62
N LEU A 213 3.89 -11.48 -4.99
CA LEU A 213 4.02 -11.97 -3.62
C LEU A 213 4.98 -13.16 -3.52
N PRO A 214 5.78 -13.24 -2.44
CA PRO A 214 6.69 -14.35 -2.22
C PRO A 214 5.94 -15.65 -1.90
N GLY A 215 6.61 -16.78 -2.18
CA GLY A 215 6.12 -18.13 -1.86
C GLY A 215 5.70 -18.30 -0.39
N ALA A 216 6.34 -17.58 0.53
CA ALA A 216 5.99 -17.61 1.95
C ALA A 216 4.53 -17.23 2.27
N ILE A 217 3.87 -16.47 1.39
CA ILE A 217 2.43 -16.13 1.50
C ILE A 217 1.59 -16.95 0.52
N THR A 218 2.15 -17.29 -0.64
CA THR A 218 1.40 -17.92 -1.74
C THR A 218 1.49 -19.45 -1.79
N GLU A 219 2.34 -20.07 -0.97
CA GLU A 219 2.47 -21.51 -0.81
C GLU A 219 2.00 -21.89 0.59
N VAL A 220 1.00 -22.77 0.64
CA VAL A 220 0.32 -23.13 1.88
C VAL A 220 0.34 -24.63 2.06
N GLU A 221 0.46 -25.06 3.31
CA GLU A 221 0.44 -26.47 3.67
C GLU A 221 -0.88 -27.13 3.24
N ASP A 222 -0.76 -28.33 2.69
CA ASP A 222 -1.87 -29.12 2.19
C ASP A 222 -1.60 -30.61 2.48
N PHE A 223 -2.51 -31.26 3.20
CA PHE A 223 -2.40 -32.69 3.54
C PHE A 223 -2.99 -33.61 2.47
N VAL A 224 -3.69 -33.06 1.48
CA VAL A 224 -4.26 -33.79 0.34
C VAL A 224 -3.25 -33.87 -0.80
N ASP A 225 -2.48 -32.80 -1.04
CA ASP A 225 -1.45 -32.80 -2.07
C ASP A 225 -0.25 -33.68 -1.66
N PRO A 226 0.22 -34.61 -2.51
CA PRO A 226 1.40 -35.45 -2.23
C PRO A 226 2.67 -34.67 -1.91
N LYS A 227 2.78 -33.41 -2.34
CA LYS A 227 3.92 -32.53 -2.04
C LYS A 227 3.88 -31.98 -0.62
N GLY A 228 2.73 -32.04 0.05
CA GLY A 228 2.50 -31.43 1.36
C GLY A 228 2.19 -29.93 1.32
N TRP A 229 2.10 -29.33 0.12
CA TRP A 229 1.83 -27.90 -0.07
C TRP A 229 1.18 -27.63 -1.44
N VAL A 230 0.42 -26.54 -1.52
CA VAL A 230 -0.19 -26.04 -2.75
C VAL A 230 0.06 -24.53 -2.90
N SER A 231 0.16 -24.05 -4.14
CA SER A 231 0.16 -22.60 -4.39
C SER A 231 -1.26 -22.08 -4.56
N ILE A 232 -1.62 -21.04 -3.81
CA ILE A 232 -2.91 -20.33 -3.97
C ILE A 232 -2.96 -19.48 -5.24
N GLN A 233 -1.82 -19.23 -5.92
CA GLN A 233 -1.82 -18.61 -7.24
C GLN A 233 -2.07 -19.65 -8.33
N ARG A 234 -3.27 -19.66 -8.90
CA ARG A 234 -3.58 -20.52 -10.06
C ARG A 234 -2.68 -20.16 -11.25
N LEU A 235 -1.92 -21.16 -11.72
CA LEU A 235 -1.21 -21.12 -12.98
C LEU A 235 -2.23 -21.13 -14.12
N ARG A 236 -2.57 -19.95 -14.64
CA ARG A 236 -3.35 -19.87 -15.89
C ARG A 236 -2.56 -20.52 -17.03
N PRO A 237 -3.12 -21.52 -17.73
CA PRO A 237 -2.50 -21.98 -18.97
C PRO A 237 -2.44 -20.81 -19.94
N PRO A 238 -1.36 -20.67 -20.74
CA PRO A 238 -1.33 -19.67 -21.79
C PRO A 238 -2.53 -19.94 -22.68
N LYS A 239 -3.42 -18.94 -22.84
CA LYS A 239 -4.48 -19.04 -23.85
C LYS A 239 -3.76 -19.25 -25.19
N LEU A 240 -3.88 -20.42 -25.80
CA LEU A 240 -3.47 -20.64 -27.19
C LEU A 240 -4.42 -19.81 -28.07
N SER A 241 -4.23 -18.49 -28.10
CA SER A 241 -4.79 -17.67 -29.15
C SER A 241 -3.95 -17.92 -30.39
N THR A 242 -4.52 -18.62 -31.36
CA THR A 242 -4.04 -18.72 -32.74
C THR A 242 -4.16 -17.38 -33.51
N SER A 243 -4.19 -16.25 -32.81
CA SER A 243 -4.26 -14.92 -33.42
C SER A 243 -2.95 -14.18 -33.19
N ARG A 244 -2.26 -14.02 -34.30
CA ARG A 244 -1.05 -13.24 -34.54
C ARG A 244 -1.29 -11.77 -34.13
N ASN A 245 -1.16 -11.46 -32.84
CA ASN A 245 -1.19 -10.09 -32.32
C ASN A 245 -0.48 -10.00 -30.96
N ASP A 246 0.86 -10.11 -30.97
CA ASP A 246 1.76 -9.56 -29.94
C ASP A 246 1.76 -8.01 -29.93
N SER A 247 0.84 -7.38 -30.67
CA SER A 247 0.75 -5.95 -30.92
C SER A 247 0.34 -5.14 -29.68
N GLY A 248 -0.35 -5.73 -28.69
CA GLY A 248 -0.77 -5.00 -27.49
C GLY A 248 0.38 -4.59 -26.54
N LEU A 249 1.34 -5.49 -26.34
CA LEU A 249 2.51 -5.24 -25.47
C LEU A 249 3.53 -4.30 -26.13
N LEU A 250 3.70 -4.41 -27.45
CA LEU A 250 4.57 -3.53 -28.22
C LEU A 250 3.95 -2.14 -28.44
N SER A 251 2.61 -2.08 -28.52
CA SER A 251 1.87 -0.82 -28.59
C SER A 251 1.95 -0.01 -27.30
N TRP A 252 1.94 -0.66 -26.11
CA TRP A 252 2.20 0.03 -24.83
C TRP A 252 3.51 0.82 -24.88
N LEU A 253 4.59 0.20 -25.35
CA LEU A 253 5.93 0.81 -25.35
C LEU A 253 6.10 2.00 -26.32
N GLY A 254 5.03 2.44 -27.01
CA GLY A 254 5.10 3.58 -27.93
C GLY A 254 5.87 3.31 -29.22
N LEU A 255 6.16 2.04 -29.53
CA LEU A 255 6.86 1.64 -30.76
C LEU A 255 5.95 1.65 -32.00
N SER A 256 4.65 1.91 -31.80
CA SER A 256 3.73 2.29 -32.89
C SER A 256 3.92 3.78 -33.19
N SER A 257 4.99 4.10 -33.93
CA SER A 257 5.19 5.44 -34.49
C SER A 257 3.99 5.84 -35.35
N SER A 258 3.29 6.90 -34.95
CA SER A 258 2.38 7.65 -35.80
C SER A 258 3.16 8.30 -36.93
N SER A 259 3.31 7.63 -38.06
CA SER A 259 3.53 8.24 -39.39
C SER A 259 3.50 7.14 -40.46
N ASP A 260 2.75 7.41 -41.52
CA ASP A 260 2.73 6.65 -42.77
C ASP A 260 4.13 6.18 -43.19
N ASN A 261 4.37 4.87 -43.10
CA ASN A 261 4.98 4.10 -44.19
C ASN A 261 5.03 2.61 -43.82
N ARG A 262 4.77 1.78 -44.83
CA ARG A 262 4.92 0.33 -44.79
C ARG A 262 6.39 -0.01 -44.51
N GLU A 263 6.74 -0.45 -43.30
CA GLU A 263 7.92 -1.32 -43.09
C GLU A 263 7.98 -1.97 -41.68
N THR A 264 8.11 -3.30 -41.72
CA THR A 264 8.70 -4.24 -40.73
C THR A 264 8.36 -4.11 -39.24
N GLY A 265 7.66 -5.13 -38.72
CA GLY A 265 7.64 -5.42 -37.28
C GLY A 265 9.05 -5.65 -36.71
N PRO A 266 9.20 -5.64 -35.37
CA PRO A 266 10.50 -5.71 -34.72
C PRO A 266 11.31 -6.93 -35.16
N THR A 267 12.61 -6.74 -35.37
CA THR A 267 13.55 -7.83 -35.70
C THR A 267 13.63 -8.84 -34.55
N ALA A 268 14.00 -10.09 -34.85
CA ALA A 268 14.13 -11.14 -33.84
C ALA A 268 15.04 -10.72 -32.66
N ASP A 269 16.12 -9.99 -32.95
CA ASP A 269 17.04 -9.45 -31.94
C ASP A 269 16.40 -8.35 -31.08
N GLN A 270 15.59 -7.46 -31.66
CA GLN A 270 14.82 -6.46 -30.91
C GLN A 270 13.79 -7.13 -30.01
N GLN A 271 13.13 -8.20 -30.48
CA GLN A 271 12.14 -8.93 -29.68
C GLN A 271 12.78 -9.71 -28.53
N GLN A 272 14.02 -10.21 -28.71
CA GLN A 272 14.81 -10.79 -27.62
C GLN A 272 15.22 -9.76 -26.57
N LEU A 273 15.69 -8.59 -26.99
CA LEU A 273 16.04 -7.48 -26.08
C LEU A 273 14.83 -7.02 -25.24
N ILE A 274 13.66 -6.94 -25.87
CA ILE A 274 12.40 -6.59 -25.19
C ILE A 274 12.04 -7.66 -24.15
N LYS A 275 12.11 -8.95 -24.49
CA LYS A 275 11.88 -10.05 -23.53
C LYS A 275 12.88 -10.02 -22.37
N ALA A 276 14.15 -9.75 -22.65
CA ALA A 276 15.19 -9.64 -21.64
C ALA A 276 14.93 -8.47 -20.68
N ARG A 277 14.54 -7.30 -21.21
CA ARG A 277 14.15 -6.13 -20.40
C ARG A 277 12.94 -6.42 -19.51
N PHE A 278 11.91 -7.07 -20.05
CA PHE A 278 10.73 -7.44 -19.27
C PHE A 278 11.06 -8.43 -18.14
N SER A 279 11.86 -9.45 -18.42
CA SER A 279 12.33 -10.40 -17.40
C SER A 279 13.14 -9.70 -16.31
N PHE A 280 14.01 -8.75 -16.71
CA PHE A 280 14.80 -7.95 -15.77
C PHE A 280 13.90 -7.11 -14.84
N LEU A 281 12.93 -6.37 -15.38
CA LEU A 281 12.05 -5.50 -14.60
C LEU A 281 11.13 -6.28 -13.65
N ASN A 282 10.62 -7.44 -14.10
CA ASN A 282 9.85 -8.32 -13.24
C ASN A 282 10.71 -8.83 -12.06
N LYS A 283 11.98 -9.19 -12.32
CA LYS A 283 12.92 -9.60 -11.27
C LYS A 283 13.23 -8.47 -10.27
N VAL A 284 13.34 -7.23 -10.74
CA VAL A 284 13.48 -6.05 -9.87
C VAL A 284 12.25 -5.90 -8.97
N ALA A 285 11.04 -5.97 -9.53
CA ALA A 285 9.80 -5.92 -8.76
C ALA A 285 9.74 -7.01 -7.69
N GLN A 286 10.05 -8.27 -8.04
CA GLN A 286 10.10 -9.39 -7.09
C GLN A 286 11.12 -9.16 -5.97
N THR A 287 12.30 -8.61 -6.30
CA THR A 287 13.34 -8.30 -5.30
C THR A 287 12.88 -7.23 -4.32
N VAL A 288 12.25 -6.17 -4.83
CA VAL A 288 11.69 -5.09 -4.00
C VAL A 288 10.63 -5.62 -3.05
N ILE A 289 9.72 -6.47 -3.54
CA ILE A 289 8.65 -7.04 -2.71
C ILE A 289 9.19 -8.04 -1.69
N ALA A 290 10.21 -8.83 -2.03
CA ALA A 290 10.88 -9.69 -1.07
C ALA A 290 11.53 -8.89 0.08
N GLU A 291 12.11 -7.73 -0.23
CA GLU A 291 12.67 -6.81 0.77
C GLU A 291 11.60 -6.10 1.62
N CYS A 292 10.32 -6.13 1.21
CA CYS A 292 9.21 -5.65 2.04
C CYS A 292 8.86 -6.62 3.17
N HIS A 293 9.39 -7.85 3.17
CA HIS A 293 9.15 -8.86 4.22
C HIS A 293 7.66 -9.07 4.52
N THR A 294 6.84 -9.23 3.48
CA THR A 294 5.38 -9.32 3.60
C THR A 294 4.92 -10.43 4.57
N GLU A 295 5.71 -11.50 4.70
CA GLU A 295 5.48 -12.64 5.60
C GLU A 295 5.57 -12.27 7.09
N GLN A 296 6.31 -11.21 7.42
CA GLN A 296 6.42 -10.74 8.80
C GLN A 296 5.09 -10.25 9.34
N LEU A 297 4.15 -9.83 8.48
CA LEU A 297 2.78 -9.53 8.89
C LEU A 297 2.12 -10.72 9.62
N ILE A 298 2.42 -11.95 9.18
CA ILE A 298 1.89 -13.18 9.77
C ILE A 298 2.72 -13.58 10.99
N ILE A 299 4.06 -13.56 10.86
CA ILE A 299 5.00 -14.02 11.90
C ILE A 299 4.99 -13.10 13.13
N ASP A 300 5.03 -11.78 12.92
CA ASP A 300 5.03 -10.79 13.99
C ASP A 300 3.63 -10.59 14.60
N GLY A 301 2.60 -11.22 14.02
CA GLY A 301 1.26 -11.30 14.61
C GLY A 301 1.28 -11.78 16.06
N LYS A 302 2.23 -12.65 16.43
CA LYS A 302 2.41 -13.13 17.82
C LYS A 302 2.92 -12.07 18.81
N TYR A 303 3.48 -10.96 18.32
CA TYR A 303 3.96 -9.85 19.15
C TYR A 303 2.98 -8.67 19.21
N LEU A 304 1.95 -8.66 18.35
CA LEU A 304 0.91 -7.63 18.40
C LEU A 304 0.22 -7.60 19.76
N THR A 305 -0.20 -6.41 20.21
CA THR A 305 -1.11 -6.29 21.35
C THR A 305 -2.43 -6.99 21.05
N SER A 306 -3.18 -7.40 22.07
CA SER A 306 -4.48 -8.06 21.89
C SER A 306 -5.44 -7.23 21.03
N SER A 307 -5.48 -5.91 21.25
CA SER A 307 -6.30 -5.01 20.43
C SER A 307 -5.86 -4.98 18.97
N ALA A 308 -4.56 -4.83 18.70
CA ALA A 308 -4.04 -4.79 17.33
C ALA A 308 -4.25 -6.12 16.57
N LEU A 309 -4.14 -7.26 17.28
CA LEU A 309 -4.40 -8.57 16.71
C LEU A 309 -5.89 -8.75 16.35
N SER A 310 -6.81 -8.32 17.22
CA SER A 310 -8.24 -8.33 16.93
C SER A 310 -8.60 -7.43 15.74
N GLU A 311 -8.03 -6.23 15.67
CA GLU A 311 -8.22 -5.30 14.54
C GLU A 311 -7.68 -5.88 13.22
N LEU A 312 -6.55 -6.57 13.25
CA LEU A 312 -6.00 -7.23 12.05
C LEU A 312 -6.96 -8.31 11.53
N ILE A 313 -7.49 -9.16 12.40
CA ILE A 313 -8.45 -10.21 12.00
C ILE A 313 -9.74 -9.58 11.46
N SER A 314 -10.27 -8.54 12.11
CA SER A 314 -11.43 -7.79 11.64
C SER A 314 -11.18 -7.17 10.26
N ALA A 315 -10.00 -6.59 10.02
CA ALA A 315 -9.63 -6.00 8.74
C ALA A 315 -9.53 -7.07 7.62
N ILE A 316 -8.97 -8.25 7.91
CA ILE A 316 -8.91 -9.37 6.96
C ILE A 316 -10.31 -9.85 6.60
N ILE A 317 -11.19 -10.02 7.60
CA ILE A 317 -12.57 -10.45 7.38
C ILE A 317 -13.32 -9.41 6.54
N GLN A 318 -13.19 -8.12 6.86
CA GLN A 318 -13.81 -7.05 6.08
C GLN A 318 -13.31 -7.05 4.63
N ALA A 319 -11.99 -7.15 4.42
CA ALA A 319 -11.40 -7.22 3.09
C ALA A 319 -11.93 -8.44 2.30
N SER A 320 -12.02 -9.60 2.92
CA SER A 320 -12.61 -10.81 2.33
C SER A 320 -14.07 -10.60 1.92
N THR A 321 -14.91 -10.07 2.82
CA THR A 321 -16.33 -9.83 2.51
C THR A 321 -16.55 -8.80 1.40
N ASN A 322 -15.66 -7.81 1.25
CA ASN A 322 -15.76 -6.82 0.17
C ASN A 322 -15.72 -7.46 -1.22
N PHE A 323 -14.94 -8.53 -1.42
CA PHE A 323 -14.91 -9.25 -2.72
C PHE A 323 -16.21 -10.00 -3.02
N ALA A 324 -16.98 -10.37 -1.99
CA ALA A 324 -18.27 -11.04 -2.16
C ALA A 324 -19.44 -10.06 -2.41
N HIS A 325 -19.35 -8.81 -1.94
CA HIS A 325 -20.43 -7.83 -2.02
C HIS A 325 -20.54 -7.08 -3.36
N VAL A 326 -19.51 -7.13 -4.23
CA VAL A 326 -19.47 -6.37 -5.50
C VAL A 326 -20.60 -6.75 -6.48
N GLU A 327 -21.22 -7.93 -6.37
CA GLU A 327 -22.32 -8.34 -7.26
C GLU A 327 -23.73 -8.13 -6.69
N ASN A 328 -23.88 -7.90 -5.38
CA ASN A 328 -25.21 -7.88 -4.75
C ASN A 328 -25.99 -6.57 -4.96
N GLU A 329 -25.35 -5.48 -5.40
CA GLU A 329 -26.04 -4.22 -5.69
C GLU A 329 -26.64 -4.13 -7.10
N ARG A 330 -26.36 -5.07 -8.01
CA ARG A 330 -26.81 -4.97 -9.42
C ARG A 330 -27.97 -5.87 -9.81
N THR A 331 -28.29 -6.93 -9.09
CA THR A 331 -29.46 -7.79 -9.42
C THR A 331 -29.94 -8.63 -8.24
N VAL A 332 -31.24 -8.57 -7.94
CA VAL A 332 -31.96 -9.30 -6.87
C VAL A 332 -32.16 -10.80 -7.21
N ALA A 333 -31.19 -11.48 -7.84
CA ALA A 333 -31.37 -12.86 -8.26
C ALA A 333 -30.07 -13.68 -8.28
N ALA A 334 -29.99 -14.65 -7.35
CA ALA A 334 -28.98 -15.70 -7.18
C ALA A 334 -27.54 -15.22 -6.88
N PRO A 335 -26.78 -15.91 -6.00
CA PRO A 335 -25.36 -15.62 -5.84
C PRO A 335 -24.68 -15.85 -7.19
N GLY A 336 -24.23 -14.76 -7.81
CA GLY A 336 -23.46 -14.80 -9.03
C GLY A 336 -22.21 -15.65 -8.82
N ARG A 337 -21.83 -16.39 -9.85
CA ARG A 337 -20.64 -17.22 -9.82
C ARG A 337 -19.43 -16.29 -9.77
N LEU A 338 -18.69 -16.30 -8.66
CA LEU A 338 -17.46 -15.52 -8.50
C LEU A 338 -16.52 -15.72 -9.68
N LYS A 339 -15.83 -14.65 -10.06
CA LYS A 339 -14.72 -14.73 -11.02
C LYS A 339 -13.53 -15.41 -10.37
N ASP A 340 -12.70 -16.07 -11.18
CA ASP A 340 -11.49 -16.75 -10.68
C ASP A 340 -10.61 -15.84 -9.79
N GLN A 341 -10.50 -14.54 -10.10
CA GLN A 341 -9.72 -13.60 -9.30
C GLN A 341 -10.34 -13.32 -7.92
N GLU A 342 -11.67 -13.27 -7.83
CA GLU A 342 -12.38 -13.06 -6.57
C GLU A 342 -12.27 -14.32 -5.70
N GLU A 343 -12.40 -15.50 -6.29
CA GLU A 343 -12.13 -16.78 -5.62
C GLU A 343 -10.69 -16.84 -5.07
N ASP A 344 -9.70 -16.48 -5.90
CA ASP A 344 -8.29 -16.52 -5.49
C ASP A 344 -8.00 -15.51 -4.34
N ALA A 345 -8.65 -14.35 -4.35
CA ALA A 345 -8.53 -13.37 -3.27
C ALA A 345 -9.18 -13.84 -1.96
N LEU A 346 -10.35 -14.47 -2.03
CA LEU A 346 -11.00 -15.06 -0.84
C LEU A 346 -10.12 -16.14 -0.22
N VAL A 347 -9.51 -17.00 -1.04
CA VAL A 347 -8.57 -18.02 -0.57
C VAL A 347 -7.33 -17.39 0.06
N LEU A 348 -6.76 -16.33 -0.54
CA LEU A 348 -5.63 -15.60 0.04
C LEU A 348 -5.94 -15.11 1.46
N TYR A 349 -7.07 -14.41 1.66
CA TYR A 349 -7.43 -13.88 2.97
C TYR A 349 -7.73 -14.98 3.99
N LEU A 350 -8.39 -16.06 3.55
CA LEU A 350 -8.60 -17.24 4.38
C LEU A 350 -7.28 -17.82 4.87
N GLU A 351 -6.31 -18.04 3.99
CA GLU A 351 -5.00 -18.61 4.35
C GLU A 351 -4.18 -17.69 5.24
N MET A 352 -4.25 -16.37 5.02
CA MET A 352 -3.64 -15.39 5.92
C MET A 352 -4.24 -15.50 7.33
N MET A 353 -5.57 -15.55 7.43
CA MET A 353 -6.28 -15.66 8.71
C MET A 353 -5.95 -16.97 9.44
N VAL A 354 -5.91 -18.10 8.72
CA VAL A 354 -5.50 -19.40 9.25
C VAL A 354 -4.06 -19.35 9.75
N SER A 355 -3.14 -18.78 8.97
CA SER A 355 -1.73 -18.70 9.35
C SER A 355 -1.51 -17.83 10.60
N ILE A 356 -2.21 -16.70 10.69
CA ILE A 356 -2.20 -15.85 11.90
C ILE A 356 -2.73 -16.62 13.11
N ALA A 357 -3.80 -17.41 12.94
CA ALA A 357 -4.35 -18.24 14.02
C ALA A 357 -3.35 -19.30 14.52
N LEU A 358 -2.62 -19.93 13.59
CA LEU A 358 -1.61 -20.94 13.91
C LEU A 358 -0.39 -20.37 14.65
N GLU A 359 0.04 -19.14 14.31
CA GLU A 359 1.11 -18.43 15.03
C GLU A 359 0.64 -17.93 16.42
N ASN A 360 -0.65 -17.63 16.59
CA ASN A 360 -1.23 -17.08 17.82
C ASN A 360 -1.86 -18.14 18.74
N LYS A 361 -1.27 -19.34 18.82
CA LYS A 361 -1.81 -20.48 19.58
C LYS A 361 -2.21 -20.17 21.03
N ASP A 362 -1.45 -19.32 21.75
CA ASP A 362 -1.68 -19.01 23.17
C ASP A 362 -2.77 -17.94 23.36
N ARG A 363 -3.17 -17.28 22.27
CA ARG A 363 -4.19 -16.22 22.25
C ARG A 363 -5.32 -16.55 21.29
N LEU A 364 -5.43 -17.82 20.88
CA LEU A 364 -6.43 -18.25 19.92
C LEU A 364 -7.85 -17.96 20.40
N ALA A 365 -8.11 -18.04 21.71
CA ALA A 365 -9.40 -17.67 22.34
C ALA A 365 -9.90 -16.28 21.91
N LEU A 366 -8.99 -15.33 21.76
CA LEU A 366 -9.30 -13.94 21.44
C LEU A 366 -9.81 -13.78 20.00
N ILE A 367 -9.25 -14.56 19.08
CA ILE A 367 -9.48 -14.41 17.63
C ILE A 367 -10.32 -15.54 17.03
N TRP A 368 -10.53 -16.64 17.74
CA TRP A 368 -11.27 -17.79 17.24
C TRP A 368 -12.74 -17.49 16.92
N PRO A 369 -13.51 -16.77 17.76
CA PRO A 369 -14.91 -16.50 17.45
C PRO A 369 -15.15 -15.83 16.08
N PRO A 370 -14.45 -14.72 15.72
CA PRO A 370 -14.63 -14.13 14.39
C PRO A 370 -14.11 -15.03 13.26
N ILE A 371 -13.02 -15.78 13.47
CA ILE A 371 -12.49 -16.73 12.47
C ILE A 371 -13.50 -17.85 12.17
N LYS A 372 -14.06 -18.45 13.22
CA LYS A 372 -15.10 -19.48 13.13
C LYS A 372 -16.32 -18.96 12.36
N GLN A 373 -16.80 -17.76 12.70
CA GLN A 373 -17.94 -17.15 12.02
C GLN A 373 -17.64 -16.92 10.52
N HIS A 374 -16.42 -16.49 10.19
CA HIS A 374 -16.02 -16.30 8.80
C HIS A 374 -15.92 -17.62 8.01
N LEU A 375 -15.37 -18.68 8.62
CA LEU A 375 -15.36 -20.03 8.04
C LEU A 375 -16.77 -20.56 7.77
N GLN A 376 -17.70 -20.36 8.72
CA GLN A 376 -19.11 -20.70 8.55
C GLN A 376 -19.75 -19.94 7.39
N TRP A 377 -19.46 -18.64 7.29
CA TRP A 377 -19.94 -17.81 6.20
C TRP A 377 -19.41 -18.28 4.85
N LEU A 378 -18.11 -18.60 4.74
CA LEU A 378 -17.51 -19.12 3.50
C LEU A 378 -18.17 -20.44 3.06
N MET A 379 -18.32 -21.38 3.98
CA MET A 379 -18.92 -22.70 3.66
C MET A 379 -20.40 -22.62 3.32
N SER A 380 -21.15 -21.74 3.98
CA SER A 380 -22.60 -21.58 3.71
C SER A 380 -22.85 -20.77 2.43
N SER A 381 -22.06 -19.72 2.19
CA SER A 381 -22.26 -18.81 1.05
C SER A 381 -21.64 -19.33 -0.24
N PHE A 382 -20.55 -20.10 -0.15
CA PHE A 382 -19.81 -20.64 -1.29
C PHE A 382 -19.69 -22.17 -1.26
N GLY A 383 -20.61 -22.87 -0.59
CA GLY A 383 -20.56 -24.32 -0.45
C GLY A 383 -20.49 -25.11 -1.77
N ARG A 384 -20.96 -24.52 -2.88
CA ARG A 384 -20.85 -25.13 -4.22
C ARG A 384 -19.51 -24.88 -4.91
N ASN A 385 -18.63 -24.06 -4.33
CA ASN A 385 -17.31 -23.77 -4.86
C ASN A 385 -16.27 -24.73 -4.26
N PRO A 386 -15.78 -25.72 -5.03
CA PRO A 386 -14.89 -26.74 -4.49
C PRO A 386 -13.60 -26.15 -3.92
N LEU A 387 -13.04 -25.12 -4.57
CA LEU A 387 -11.79 -24.51 -4.13
C LEU A 387 -11.93 -23.84 -2.76
N ILE A 388 -12.95 -22.99 -2.60
CA ILE A 388 -13.17 -22.25 -1.34
C ILE A 388 -13.49 -23.23 -0.21
N VAL A 389 -14.36 -24.22 -0.48
CA VAL A 389 -14.72 -25.23 0.52
C VAL A 389 -13.50 -26.05 0.91
N GLU A 390 -12.77 -26.61 -0.05
CA GLU A 390 -11.57 -27.40 0.21
C GLU A 390 -10.58 -26.64 1.08
N ARG A 391 -10.24 -25.40 0.71
CA ARG A 391 -9.32 -24.56 1.50
C ARG A 391 -9.86 -24.22 2.88
N ALA A 392 -11.17 -23.96 3.02
CA ALA A 392 -11.78 -23.72 4.33
C ALA A 392 -11.72 -24.96 5.24
N VAL A 393 -11.97 -26.15 4.68
CA VAL A 393 -11.84 -27.43 5.39
C VAL A 393 -10.39 -27.70 5.79
N VAL A 394 -9.45 -27.52 4.86
CA VAL A 394 -8.01 -27.69 5.12
C VAL A 394 -7.55 -26.74 6.23
N GLY A 395 -7.93 -25.46 6.16
CA GLY A 395 -7.62 -24.47 7.18
C GLY A 395 -8.17 -24.83 8.55
N LEU A 396 -9.44 -25.25 8.62
CA LEU A 396 -10.07 -25.71 9.86
C LEU A 396 -9.34 -26.92 10.45
N LEU A 397 -8.99 -27.89 9.62
CA LEU A 397 -8.27 -29.09 10.05
C LEU A 397 -6.85 -28.77 10.53
N ARG A 398 -6.15 -27.82 9.89
CA ARG A 398 -4.84 -27.35 10.36
C ARG A 398 -4.93 -26.71 11.74
N ILE A 399 -5.93 -25.84 11.96
CA ILE A 399 -6.18 -25.22 13.27
C ILE A 399 -6.55 -26.29 14.30
N ALA A 400 -7.46 -27.21 13.97
CA ALA A 400 -7.85 -28.29 14.87
C ALA A 400 -6.65 -29.18 15.25
N ASN A 401 -5.88 -29.64 14.27
CA ASN A 401 -4.72 -30.51 14.48
C ASN A 401 -3.68 -29.86 15.40
N ARG A 402 -3.43 -28.56 15.24
CA ARG A 402 -2.51 -27.80 16.09
C ARG A 402 -2.97 -27.73 17.55
N ASN A 403 -4.29 -27.80 17.80
CA ASN A 403 -4.90 -27.66 19.13
C ASN A 403 -5.30 -28.99 19.79
N LEU A 404 -5.25 -30.13 19.08
CA LEU A 404 -5.61 -31.46 19.59
C LEU A 404 -4.88 -31.87 20.89
N PHE A 405 -3.66 -31.36 21.12
CA PHE A 405 -2.87 -31.68 22.32
C PHE A 405 -3.13 -30.74 23.51
N ARG A 406 -4.02 -29.75 23.34
CA ARG A 406 -4.37 -28.73 24.35
C ARG A 406 -5.80 -28.88 24.88
N LEU A 407 -6.32 -30.10 24.96
CA LEU A 407 -7.66 -30.45 25.48
C LEU A 407 -7.99 -29.96 26.91
N LYS A 408 -7.12 -29.19 27.56
CA LYS A 408 -7.39 -28.51 28.83
C LYS A 408 -7.87 -27.06 28.64
N ASP A 409 -7.80 -26.52 27.42
CA ASP A 409 -8.20 -25.16 27.09
C ASP A 409 -9.60 -25.19 26.43
N ASP A 410 -10.54 -24.37 26.91
CA ASP A 410 -11.93 -24.30 26.40
C ASP A 410 -12.00 -24.08 24.88
N VAL A 411 -11.01 -23.37 24.31
CA VAL A 411 -10.93 -23.10 22.87
C VAL A 411 -10.67 -24.35 22.05
N ALA A 412 -9.90 -25.31 22.57
CA ALA A 412 -9.62 -26.55 21.85
C ALA A 412 -10.92 -27.35 21.63
N ASP A 413 -11.77 -27.40 22.64
CA ASP A 413 -13.10 -28.00 22.53
C ASP A 413 -13.97 -27.23 21.54
N GLU A 414 -14.00 -25.90 21.59
CA GLU A 414 -14.75 -25.10 20.62
C GLU A 414 -14.28 -25.32 19.16
N VAL A 415 -12.97 -25.45 18.94
CA VAL A 415 -12.40 -25.74 17.62
C VAL A 415 -12.81 -27.13 17.14
N LEU A 416 -12.79 -28.14 18.01
CA LEU A 416 -13.22 -29.49 17.67
C LEU A 416 -14.72 -29.57 17.39
N HIS A 417 -15.56 -28.88 18.18
CA HIS A 417 -16.99 -28.78 17.91
C HIS A 417 -17.28 -28.12 16.55
N SER A 418 -16.44 -27.18 16.11
CA SER A 418 -16.54 -26.57 14.80
C SER A 418 -16.30 -27.56 13.64
N LEU A 419 -15.66 -28.72 13.86
CA LEU A 419 -15.63 -29.77 12.82
C LEU A 419 -17.03 -30.27 12.45
N GLY A 420 -18.03 -30.09 13.31
CA GLY A 420 -19.43 -30.32 12.98
C GLY A 420 -19.95 -29.49 11.79
N MET A 421 -19.29 -28.38 11.44
CA MET A 421 -19.60 -27.61 10.23
C MET A 421 -19.48 -28.44 8.94
N LEU A 422 -18.61 -29.46 8.94
CA LEU A 422 -18.38 -30.36 7.81
C LEU A 422 -19.53 -31.37 7.59
N LEU A 423 -20.40 -31.53 8.60
CA LEU A 423 -21.50 -32.49 8.58
C LEU A 423 -22.81 -31.88 8.10
N VAL A 424 -22.86 -30.56 7.89
CA VAL A 424 -24.04 -29.87 7.39
C VAL A 424 -24.14 -30.11 5.88
N PRO A 425 -25.25 -30.68 5.38
CA PRO A 425 -25.43 -30.88 3.95
C PRO A 425 -25.46 -29.52 3.24
N VAL A 426 -24.59 -29.36 2.25
CA VAL A 426 -24.47 -28.19 1.37
C VAL A 426 -25.59 -28.16 0.33
#